data_AF-A0A9Y2KV61-F1
#
_entry.id   AF-A0A9Y2KV61-F1
#
_cell.length_a   1.000
_cell.length_b   1.000
_cell.length_c   1.000
_cell.angle_alpha   90.00
_cell.angle_beta   90.00
_cell.angle_gamma   90.00
#
_symmetry.space_group_name_H-M   'P 1'
#
loop_
_entity.id
_entity.type
_entity.pdbx_description
1 polymer ?
#
loop_
_entity_poly.entity_id
_entity_poly.type
_entity_poly.pdbx_seq_one_letter_code
_entity_poly.pdbx_strand_id
1 'polypeptide(L)' 'MIINQLSKDFSASAQISVAEVQDLAARGFTTIVCSRPDREVSAGETSQDIQQAAARVEFSPPAAGSQ' A
#
# COMPACT_ATOMS: atom_id res chain seq x y z
N MET A 1 1.25 8.45 -6.51
CA MET A 1 2.30 7.41 -6.48
C MET A 1 2.45 6.69 -7.82
N ILE A 2 3.66 6.19 -8.13
CA ILE A 2 3.93 5.26 -9.25
C ILE A 2 3.95 3.83 -8.70
N ILE A 3 3.22 2.90 -9.34
CA ILE A 3 3.21 1.47 -9.02
C ILE A 3 3.69 0.68 -10.22
N ASN A 4 4.72 -0.14 -10.01
CA ASN A 4 5.24 -1.06 -11.02
C ASN A 4 4.71 -2.46 -10.72
N GLN A 5 3.85 -2.98 -11.60
CA GLN A 5 3.37 -4.36 -11.48
C GLN A 5 4.49 -5.33 -11.88
N LEU A 6 4.85 -6.24 -10.96
CA LEU A 6 5.92 -7.22 -11.17
C LEU A 6 5.36 -8.59 -11.54
N SER A 7 4.16 -8.91 -11.04
CA SER A 7 3.41 -10.11 -11.40
C SER A 7 1.90 -9.86 -11.25
N LYS A 8 1.08 -10.89 -11.49
CA LYS A 8 -0.38 -10.79 -11.40
C LYS A 8 -0.85 -10.19 -10.08
N ASP A 9 -0.31 -10.69 -8.96
CA ASP A 9 -0.79 -10.36 -7.62
C ASP A 9 0.25 -9.58 -6.79
N PHE A 10 1.32 -9.10 -7.43
CA PHE A 10 2.40 -8.38 -6.73
C PHE A 10 2.89 -7.18 -7.53
N SER A 11 2.90 -6.04 -6.85
CA SER A 11 3.42 -4.77 -7.36
C SER A 11 4.40 -4.16 -6.36
N ALA A 12 5.32 -3.35 -6.86
CA ALA A 12 6.25 -2.59 -6.05
C ALA A 12 6.15 -1.09 -6.34
N SER A 13 6.43 -0.27 -5.33
CA SER A 13 6.49 1.19 -5.44
C SER A 13 7.68 1.74 -4.68
N ALA A 14 7.92 3.05 -4.83
CA ALA A 14 8.73 3.79 -3.89
C ALA A 14 8.05 3.83 -2.49
N GLN A 15 8.71 4.48 -1.53
CA GLN A 15 8.12 4.75 -0.21
C GLN A 15 6.74 5.40 -0.38
N ILE A 16 5.77 4.87 0.35
CA ILE A 16 4.40 5.39 0.39
C ILE A 16 4.20 6.21 1.67
N SER A 17 3.27 7.16 1.58
CA SER A 17 2.78 7.92 2.72
C SER A 17 1.48 7.32 3.27
N VAL A 18 1.14 7.70 4.52
CA VAL A 18 -0.15 7.33 5.15
C VAL A 18 -1.36 7.75 4.31
N ALA A 19 -1.27 8.89 3.62
CA ALA A 19 -2.37 9.40 2.78
C ALA A 19 -2.66 8.53 1.55
N GLU A 20 -1.65 7.79 1.06
CA GLU A 20 -1.78 6.94 -0.13
C GLU A 20 -2.40 5.57 0.19
N VAL A 21 -2.49 5.18 1.47
CA VAL A 21 -3.02 3.87 1.87
C VAL A 21 -4.49 3.70 1.48
N GLN A 22 -5.29 4.77 1.53
CA GLN A 22 -6.70 4.72 1.09
C GLN A 22 -6.83 4.53 -0.42
N ASP A 23 -5.93 5.13 -1.23
CA ASP A 23 -5.89 4.91 -2.68
C ASP A 23 -5.54 3.46 -3.01
N LEU A 24 -4.57 2.88 -2.29
CA LEU A 24 -4.20 1.47 -2.44
C LEU A 24 -5.37 0.52 -2.15
N ALA A 25 -6.11 0.76 -1.07
CA ALA A 25 -7.28 -0.03 -0.72
C ALA A 25 -8.41 0.12 -1.76
N ALA A 26 -8.64 1.32 -2.27
CA ALA A 26 -9.62 1.58 -3.34
C ALA A 26 -9.25 0.90 -4.66
N ARG A 27 -7.95 0.67 -4.89
CA ARG A 27 -7.43 -0.07 -6.05
C ARG A 27 -7.43 -1.59 -5.84
N GLY A 28 -7.91 -2.08 -4.70
CA GLY A 28 -8.06 -3.50 -4.41
C GLY A 28 -6.81 -4.17 -3.81
N PHE A 29 -5.78 -3.42 -3.43
CA PHE A 29 -4.66 -4.01 -2.68
C PHE A 29 -5.12 -4.34 -1.25
N THR A 30 -4.93 -5.59 -0.85
CA THR A 30 -5.33 -6.10 0.48
C THR A 30 -4.16 -6.24 1.45
N THR A 31 -2.92 -6.19 0.95
CA THR A 31 -1.71 -6.46 1.72
C THR A 31 -0.61 -5.48 1.35
N ILE A 32 0.06 -4.92 2.35
CA ILE A 32 1.20 -4.01 2.19
C ILE A 32 2.42 -4.65 2.85
N VAL A 33 3.55 -4.68 2.14
CA VAL A 33 4.84 -5.17 2.65
C VAL A 33 5.81 -4.01 2.76
N CYS A 34 6.19 -3.63 3.97
CA CYS A 34 7.18 -2.59 4.22
C CYS A 34 8.59 -3.20 4.19
N SER A 35 9.31 -3.03 3.08
CA SER A 35 10.67 -3.58 2.91
C SER A 35 11.79 -2.61 3.33
N ARG A 36 11.44 -1.38 3.71
CA ARG A 36 12.40 -0.32 4.07
C ARG A 36 12.53 -0.21 5.60
N PRO A 37 13.74 -0.21 6.17
CA PRO A 37 13.92 0.00 7.60
C PRO A 37 13.38 1.36 8.06
N ASP A 38 12.72 1.42 9.21
CA ASP A 38 12.08 2.65 9.72
C ASP A 38 13.05 3.82 9.92
N ARG A 39 14.35 3.54 10.13
CA ARG A 39 15.40 4.57 10.25
C ARG A 39 15.73 5.29 8.92
N GLU A 40 15.21 4.81 7.79
CA GLU A 40 15.49 5.35 6.45
C GLU A 40 14.30 6.12 5.86
N VAL A 41 13.22 6.30 6.63
CA VAL A 41 12.00 6.99 6.20
C VAL A 41 11.71 8.21 7.07
N SER A 42 10.84 9.08 6.59
CA SER A 42 10.40 10.25 7.34
C SER A 42 9.52 9.84 8.52
N ALA A 43 9.44 10.69 9.54
CA ALA A 43 8.44 10.54 10.59
C ALA A 43 7.03 10.54 9.98
N GLY A 44 6.18 9.58 10.36
CA GLY A 44 4.85 9.40 9.77
C GLY A 44 4.81 8.46 8.56
N GLU A 45 5.94 7.91 8.13
CA GLU A 45 6.05 6.93 7.04
C GLU A 45 6.60 5.57 7.54
N THR A 46 6.70 5.39 8.85
CA THR A 46 7.18 4.14 9.44
C THR A 46 6.23 2.99 9.14
N SER A 47 6.75 1.77 9.19
CA SER A 47 5.93 0.56 9.04
C SER A 47 4.73 0.55 10.01
N GLN A 48 4.91 1.06 11.24
CA GLN A 48 3.84 1.20 12.23
C GLN A 48 2.79 2.23 11.83
N ASP A 49 3.19 3.40 11.31
CA ASP A 49 2.25 4.43 10.84
C ASP A 49 1.41 3.91 9.66
N ILE A 50 2.06 3.25 8.70
CA ILE A 50 1.39 2.63 7.55
C ILE A 50 0.44 1.52 8.00
N GLN A 51 0.84 0.68 8.96
CA GLN A 51 -0.04 -0.35 9.53
C GLN A 51 -1.29 0.26 10.17
N GLN A 52 -1.13 1.32 10.97
CA GLN A 52 -2.27 2.00 11.60
C GLN A 52 -3.21 2.64 10.57
N ALA A 53 -2.68 3.17 9.48
CA ALA A 53 -3.46 3.68 8.36
C ALA A 53 -4.24 2.54 7.68
N ALA A 54 -3.56 1.44 7.35
CA ALA A 54 -4.15 0.29 6.68
C ALA A 54 -5.26 -0.38 7.52
N ALA A 55 -5.20 -0.30 8.85
CA ALA A 55 -6.25 -0.81 9.73
C ALA A 55 -7.54 0.05 9.73
N ARG A 56 -7.51 1.25 9.14
CA ARG A 56 -8.62 2.22 9.15
C ARG A 56 -9.26 2.43 7.79
N VAL A 57 -8.66 1.94 6.72
CA VAL A 57 -9.17 2.13 5.36
C VAL A 57 -10.28 1.13 5.06
N GLU A 58 -11.25 1.57 4.24
CA GLU A 58 -12.26 0.69 3.69
C GLU A 58 -11.70 -0.03 2.46
N PHE A 59 -11.79 -1.35 2.46
CA PHE A 59 -11.40 -2.18 1.33
C PHE A 59 -12.48 -2.19 0.25
N SER A 60 -12.10 -1.92 -1.01
CA SER A 60 -12.96 -2.16 -2.16
C SER A 60 -12.57 -3.48 -2.82
N PRO A 61 -13.48 -4.46 -2.94
CA PRO A 61 -13.17 -5.71 -3.63
C PRO A 61 -12.79 -5.40 -5.09
N PRO A 62 -11.75 -6.07 -5.63
CA PRO A 62 -11.39 -5.89 -7.03
C PRO A 62 -12.61 -6.19 -7.91
N ALA A 63 -12.84 -5.36 -8.92
CA ALA A 63 -13.94 -5.58 -9.87
C ALA A 63 -13.88 -7.02 -10.38
N ALA A 64 -14.99 -7.75 -10.24
CA ALA A 64 -15.07 -9.15 -10.64
C ALA A 64 -14.81 -9.27 -12.15
N GLY A 65 -13.60 -9.71 -12.50
CA GLY A 65 -13.22 -10.16 -13.83
C GLY A 65 -12.76 -9.06 -14.79
N SER A 66 -11.47 -9.10 -15.12
CA SER A 66 -10.98 -9.37 -16.50
C SER A 66 -9.46 -9.48 -16.45
N GLN A 67 -8.97 -10.72 -16.47
CA GLN A 67 -7.76 -11.21 -17.16
C GLN A 67 -7.53 -12.68 -16.83
#